data_AF-A0A973ACN3-F1
#
_entry.id   AF-A0A973ACN3-F1
#
_cell.length_a   1.000
_cell.length_b   1.000
_cell.length_c   1.000
_cell.angle_alpha   90.00
_cell.angle_beta   90.00
_cell.angle_gamma   90.00
#
_symmetry.space_group_name_H-M   'P 1'
#
loop_
_entity.id
_entity.type
_entity.pdbx_description
1 polymer ?
#
loop_
_entity_poly.entity_id
_entity_poly.type
_entity_poly.pdbx_seq_one_letter_code
_entity_poly.pdbx_strand_id
1 'polypeptide(L)'
;MAPVSSVICEICKDNEVIFIDECTVLPISKKDIDYKVDGLDRSGWLFQQFLKWSGESFTEMSDYLVLDSDTVFIRDQVFEYSNKIVMDCADEYHKPYFEFIKRTFGFEVKFPLSFTSHHILIRKSYIHEMKLFLENKYKCAWYFAIISQIDRSLPSAVSDYDNYGQFIYKYHRSEVCLEYWGNESFSRRDIERLGELKKMFSKVRKSLSFHSYSK
;
A
#
# COMPACT_ATOMS: atom_id res chain seq x y z
N MET A 1 -10.11 7.36 -5.77
CA MET A 1 -10.77 8.12 -4.69
C MET A 1 -12.18 7.62 -4.60
N ALA A 2 -12.54 7.07 -3.45
CA ALA A 2 -13.92 6.73 -3.15
C ALA A 2 -14.68 8.04 -2.86
N PRO A 3 -15.57 8.52 -3.74
CA PRO A 3 -16.42 9.65 -3.38
C PRO A 3 -17.30 9.24 -2.20
N VAL A 4 -17.66 10.20 -1.33
CA VAL A 4 -18.70 9.99 -0.32
C VAL A 4 -19.94 9.47 -1.04
N SER A 5 -20.33 8.24 -0.73
CA SER A 5 -21.38 7.50 -1.41
C SER A 5 -22.34 6.97 -0.37
N SER A 6 -23.64 7.26 -0.53
CA SER A 6 -24.67 6.74 0.38
C SER A 6 -24.62 5.22 0.49
N VAL A 7 -24.35 4.53 -0.62
CA VAL A 7 -24.21 3.08 -0.68
C VAL A 7 -23.02 2.59 0.15
N ILE A 8 -21.88 3.28 0.07
CA ILE A 8 -20.68 2.91 0.86
C ILE A 8 -20.95 3.17 2.35
N CYS A 9 -21.53 4.32 2.69
CA CYS A 9 -21.84 4.66 4.08
C CYS A 9 -22.86 3.68 4.69
N GLU A 10 -23.84 3.22 3.91
CA GLU A 10 -24.81 2.21 4.34
C GLU A 10 -24.15 0.86 4.57
N ILE A 11 -23.30 0.38 3.64
CA ILE A 11 -22.51 -0.84 3.82
C ILE A 11 -21.62 -0.74 5.07
N CYS A 12 -20.94 0.39 5.27
CA CYS A 12 -20.12 0.62 6.45
C CYS A 12 -20.97 0.51 7.73
N LYS A 13 -22.13 1.16 7.77
CA LYS A 13 -23.05 1.09 8.91
C LYS A 13 -23.56 -0.32 9.18
N ASP A 14 -23.95 -1.06 8.14
CA ASP A 14 -24.48 -2.42 8.26
C ASP A 14 -23.44 -3.43 8.73
N ASN A 15 -22.15 -3.14 8.51
CA ASN A 15 -21.02 -3.98 8.91
C ASN A 15 -20.26 -3.45 10.14
N GLU A 16 -20.80 -2.44 10.83
CA GLU A 16 -20.16 -1.80 12.00
C GLU A 16 -18.75 -1.27 11.70
N VAL A 17 -18.52 -0.80 10.46
CA VAL A 17 -17.27 -0.19 10.01
C VAL A 17 -17.42 1.33 9.94
N ILE A 18 -16.37 2.05 10.30
CA ILE A 18 -16.34 3.51 10.20
C ILE A 18 -15.88 3.91 8.79
N PHE A 19 -16.70 4.70 8.10
CA PHE A 19 -16.29 5.35 6.86
C PHE A 19 -15.43 6.58 7.17
N ILE A 20 -14.27 6.68 6.51
CA ILE A 20 -13.38 7.84 6.61
C ILE A 20 -13.39 8.55 5.25
N ASP A 21 -13.79 9.82 5.25
CA ASP A 21 -13.71 10.65 4.04
C ASP A 21 -12.25 10.98 3.74
N GLU A 22 -11.75 10.50 2.59
CA GLU A 22 -10.39 10.73 2.09
C GLU A 22 -10.00 12.22 2.09
N CYS A 23 -10.96 13.13 1.93
CA CYS A 23 -10.73 14.58 1.91
C CYS A 23 -10.38 15.16 3.28
N THR A 24 -10.57 14.40 4.36
CA THR A 24 -10.31 14.81 5.75
C THR A 24 -9.00 14.27 6.31
N VAL A 25 -8.37 13.33 5.60
CA VAL A 25 -7.21 12.57 6.12
C VAL A 25 -5.91 13.37 6.03
N LEU A 26 -5.75 14.17 4.98
CA LEU A 26 -4.53 14.94 4.72
C LEU A 26 -4.84 16.41 4.46
N PRO A 27 -3.91 17.33 4.78
CA PRO A 27 -4.03 18.76 4.46
C PRO A 27 -3.80 19.05 2.96
N ILE A 28 -3.80 18.02 2.11
CA ILE A 28 -3.66 18.10 0.65
C ILE A 28 -4.70 17.17 0.01
N SER A 29 -4.99 17.44 -1.25
CA SER A 29 -5.89 16.65 -2.10
C SER A 29 -5.16 16.23 -3.37
N LYS A 30 -5.80 15.40 -4.20
CA LYS A 30 -5.28 15.09 -5.54
C LYS A 30 -5.03 16.33 -6.41
N LYS A 31 -5.69 17.47 -6.15
CA LYS A 31 -5.52 18.71 -6.92
C LYS A 31 -4.16 19.38 -6.63
N ASP A 32 -3.60 19.09 -5.46
CA ASP A 32 -2.31 19.61 -5.01
C ASP A 32 -1.14 18.76 -5.51
N ILE A 33 -1.44 17.68 -6.25
CA ILE A 33 -0.46 16.77 -6.85
C ILE A 33 -0.49 16.99 -8.37
N ASP A 34 0.62 17.43 -8.94
CA ASP A 34 0.81 17.44 -10.39
C ASP A 34 1.58 16.18 -10.82
N TYR A 35 0.83 15.16 -11.21
CA TYR A 35 1.35 13.90 -11.70
C TYR A 35 0.56 13.40 -12.91
N LYS A 36 1.00 13.82 -14.10
CA LYS A 36 0.41 13.43 -15.38
C LYS A 36 1.48 12.78 -16.25
N VAL A 37 1.14 11.65 -16.85
CA VAL A 37 2.05 10.85 -17.68
C VAL A 37 1.31 10.54 -18.98
N ASP A 38 1.80 11.02 -20.12
CA ASP A 38 1.19 10.79 -21.43
C ASP A 38 -0.32 11.08 -21.50
N GLY A 39 -0.76 12.15 -20.82
CA GLY A 39 -2.16 12.56 -20.73
C GLY A 39 -3.01 11.80 -19.69
N LEU A 40 -2.45 10.78 -19.04
CA LEU A 40 -3.08 10.08 -17.92
C LEU A 40 -2.80 10.80 -16.60
N ASP A 41 -3.85 11.20 -15.89
CA ASP A 41 -3.77 11.77 -14.54
C ASP A 41 -3.56 10.65 -13.50
N ARG A 42 -2.40 10.67 -12.84
CA ARG A 42 -1.98 9.73 -11.80
C ARG A 42 -1.99 10.37 -10.41
N SER A 43 -2.46 11.60 -10.28
CA SER A 43 -2.53 12.32 -8.99
C SER A 43 -3.43 11.59 -7.98
N GLY A 44 -4.56 11.06 -8.43
CA GLY A 44 -5.44 10.26 -7.58
C GLY A 44 -4.83 8.93 -7.14
N TRP A 45 -3.97 8.33 -7.97
CA TRP A 45 -3.26 7.10 -7.63
C TRP A 45 -2.14 7.35 -6.61
N LEU A 46 -1.37 8.43 -6.77
CA LEU A 46 -0.37 8.81 -5.77
C LEU A 46 -1.03 9.22 -4.44
N PHE A 47 -2.16 9.93 -4.51
CA PHE A 47 -2.91 10.29 -3.30
C PHE A 47 -3.37 9.05 -2.51
N GLN A 48 -3.78 7.98 -3.19
CA GLN A 48 -4.15 6.72 -2.54
C GLN A 48 -3.01 6.12 -1.70
N GLN A 49 -1.77 6.23 -2.16
CA GLN A 49 -0.59 5.80 -1.40
C GLN A 49 -0.45 6.59 -0.10
N PHE A 50 -0.69 7.90 -0.16
CA PHE A 50 -0.61 8.78 1.01
C PHE A 50 -1.71 8.49 2.02
N LEU A 51 -2.92 8.17 1.56
CA LEU A 51 -4.03 7.79 2.43
C LEU A 51 -3.72 6.52 3.22
N LYS A 52 -3.16 5.49 2.58
CA LYS A 52 -2.76 4.24 3.23
C LYS A 52 -1.73 4.49 4.35
N TRP A 53 -0.77 5.36 4.09
CA TRP A 53 0.21 5.76 5.09
C TRP A 53 -0.31 6.67 6.16
N SER A 54 -1.52 7.22 6.06
CA SER A 54 -2.10 8.15 7.03
C SER A 54 -3.03 7.46 8.05
N GLY A 55 -3.12 6.13 7.99
CA GLY A 55 -3.92 5.30 8.90
C GLY A 55 -3.59 5.50 10.37
N GLU A 56 -2.35 5.88 10.69
CA GLU A 56 -1.91 6.19 12.06
C GLU A 56 -2.68 7.36 12.68
N SER A 57 -3.27 8.24 11.86
CA SER A 57 -4.00 9.43 12.33
C SER A 57 -5.40 9.11 12.85
N PHE A 58 -5.96 7.93 12.52
CA PHE A 58 -7.33 7.56 12.87
C PHE A 58 -7.45 6.14 13.45
N THR A 59 -6.34 5.47 13.72
CA THR A 59 -6.30 4.21 14.48
C THR A 59 -5.75 4.43 15.89
N GLU A 60 -6.37 3.78 16.87
CA GLU A 60 -5.92 3.79 18.27
C GLU A 60 -4.84 2.75 18.54
N MET A 61 -4.77 1.70 17.73
CA MET A 61 -3.86 0.57 17.89
C MET A 61 -2.42 0.96 17.51
N SER A 62 -1.42 0.25 18.04
CA SER A 62 -0.01 0.49 17.69
C SER A 62 0.30 0.16 16.22
N ASP A 63 -0.46 -0.77 15.65
CA ASP A 63 -0.30 -1.28 14.30
C ASP A 63 -1.67 -1.25 13.60
N TYR A 64 -1.69 -1.11 12.27
CA TYR A 64 -2.90 -1.16 11.46
C TYR A 64 -2.65 -1.90 10.14
N LEU A 65 -3.63 -2.66 9.67
CA LEU A 65 -3.54 -3.37 8.40
C LEU A 65 -4.07 -2.49 7.27
N VAL A 66 -3.28 -2.34 6.22
CA VAL A 66 -3.73 -1.83 4.93
C VAL A 66 -4.07 -3.02 4.04
N LEU A 67 -5.23 -2.98 3.38
CA LEU A 67 -5.68 -3.97 2.40
C LEU A 67 -6.29 -3.23 1.21
N ASP A 68 -5.84 -3.57 0.00
CA ASP A 68 -6.44 -3.03 -1.23
C ASP A 68 -7.87 -3.56 -1.41
N SER A 69 -8.78 -2.67 -1.84
CA SER A 69 -10.22 -2.98 -1.95
C SER A 69 -10.58 -4.02 -3.01
N ASP A 70 -9.63 -4.36 -3.89
CA ASP A 70 -9.78 -5.40 -4.91
C ASP A 70 -9.19 -6.74 -4.47
N THR A 71 -8.75 -6.87 -3.21
CA THR A 71 -8.09 -8.07 -2.69
C THR A 71 -8.90 -8.74 -1.59
N VAL A 72 -9.02 -10.07 -1.67
CA VAL A 72 -9.79 -10.89 -0.73
C VAL A 72 -8.90 -11.98 -0.13
N PHE A 73 -8.85 -12.06 1.19
CA PHE A 73 -8.21 -13.18 1.89
C PHE A 73 -9.05 -14.46 1.74
N ILE A 74 -8.41 -15.55 1.33
CA ILE A 74 -9.07 -16.86 1.11
C ILE A 74 -8.65 -17.95 2.09
N ARG A 75 -7.70 -17.63 2.99
CA ARG A 75 -7.32 -18.39 4.17
C ARG A 75 -6.88 -17.43 5.28
N ASP A 76 -6.84 -17.93 6.51
CA ASP A 76 -6.36 -17.16 7.66
C ASP A 76 -4.93 -16.67 7.45
N GLN A 77 -4.68 -15.41 7.83
CA GLN A 77 -3.39 -14.74 7.69
C GLN A 77 -2.81 -14.42 9.06
N VAL A 78 -1.49 -14.46 9.15
CA VAL A 78 -0.72 -14.03 10.32
C VAL A 78 0.09 -12.82 9.93
N PHE A 79 -0.19 -11.67 10.53
CA PHE A 79 0.50 -10.40 10.25
C PHE A 79 1.59 -10.08 11.27
N GLU A 80 1.55 -10.74 12.43
CA GLU A 80 2.58 -10.66 13.45
C GLU A 80 2.88 -12.04 14.02
N TYR A 81 4.16 -12.38 14.15
CA TYR A 81 4.61 -13.63 14.74
C TYR A 81 5.81 -13.37 15.65
N SER A 82 5.70 -13.76 16.92
CA SER A 82 6.76 -13.54 17.93
C SER A 82 7.20 -12.07 18.01
N ASN A 83 6.24 -11.13 18.07
CA ASN A 83 6.43 -9.67 18.05
C ASN A 83 7.08 -9.09 16.78
N LYS A 84 7.24 -9.90 15.72
CA LYS A 84 7.80 -9.47 14.44
C LYS A 84 6.70 -9.28 13.42
N ILE A 85 6.80 -8.22 12.62
CA ILE A 85 5.90 -8.00 11.49
C ILE A 85 6.18 -9.09 10.44
N VAL A 86 5.13 -9.77 9.98
CA VAL A 86 5.20 -10.68 8.84
C VAL A 86 5.00 -9.86 7.58
N MET A 87 6.04 -9.77 6.77
CA MET A 87 6.06 -9.01 5.54
C MET A 87 6.00 -9.94 4.33
N ASP A 88 4.99 -9.71 3.49
CA ASP A 88 4.83 -10.48 2.27
C ASP A 88 5.72 -9.95 1.15
N CYS A 89 6.45 -10.89 0.56
CA CYS A 89 7.36 -10.66 -0.55
C CYS A 89 6.65 -11.11 -1.84
N ALA A 90 6.44 -10.16 -2.74
CA ALA A 90 5.81 -10.37 -4.02
C ALA A 90 6.83 -10.74 -5.10
N ASP A 91 6.38 -11.49 -6.10
CA ASP A 91 7.18 -11.82 -7.29
C ASP A 91 7.31 -10.64 -8.26
N GLU A 92 6.56 -9.56 -8.04
CA GLU A 92 6.58 -8.39 -8.89
C GLU A 92 7.96 -7.71 -8.82
N TYR A 93 8.55 -7.42 -9.98
CA TYR A 93 9.73 -6.58 -10.06
C TYR A 93 9.40 -5.35 -10.90
N HIS A 94 9.33 -4.19 -10.24
CA HIS A 94 9.11 -2.91 -10.91
C HIS A 94 10.25 -1.94 -10.61
N LYS A 95 11.24 -1.92 -11.51
CA LYS A 95 12.48 -1.14 -11.39
C LYS A 95 12.26 0.32 -10.93
N PRO A 96 11.26 1.07 -11.43
CA PRO A 96 10.99 2.43 -10.97
C PRO A 96 10.83 2.60 -9.46
N TYR A 97 10.26 1.63 -8.75
CA TYR A 97 10.11 1.71 -7.29
C TYR A 97 11.46 1.69 -6.59
N PHE A 98 12.38 0.84 -7.02
CA PHE A 98 13.72 0.76 -6.44
C PHE A 98 14.57 2.00 -6.78
N GLU A 99 14.43 2.54 -7.98
CA GLU A 99 15.07 3.81 -8.37
C GLU A 99 14.53 4.99 -7.55
N PHE A 100 13.22 5.02 -7.29
CA PHE A 100 12.60 5.97 -6.39
C PHE A 100 13.15 5.83 -4.97
N ILE A 101 13.29 4.60 -4.44
CA ILE A 101 13.85 4.38 -3.11
C ILE A 101 15.28 4.91 -3.00
N LYS A 102 16.12 4.59 -4.00
CA LYS A 102 17.51 5.09 -4.05
C LYS A 102 17.56 6.61 -4.04
N ARG A 103 16.74 7.26 -4.87
CA ARG A 103 16.68 8.73 -4.97
C ARG A 103 16.13 9.37 -3.67
N THR A 104 15.02 8.84 -3.17
CA THR A 104 14.25 9.44 -2.08
C THR A 104 14.85 9.12 -0.72
N PHE A 105 15.14 7.86 -0.43
CA PHE A 105 15.67 7.43 0.86
C PHE A 105 17.20 7.41 0.91
N GLY A 106 17.88 7.35 -0.24
CA GLY A 106 19.35 7.41 -0.31
C GLY A 106 20.06 6.09 -0.03
N PHE A 107 19.35 4.96 -0.10
CA PHE A 107 19.94 3.62 0.01
C PHE A 107 19.56 2.74 -1.18
N GLU A 108 20.45 1.80 -1.51
CA GLU A 108 20.19 0.80 -2.54
C GLU A 108 19.47 -0.41 -1.96
N VAL A 109 18.47 -0.91 -2.70
CA VAL A 109 17.81 -2.17 -2.39
C VAL A 109 18.74 -3.32 -2.78
N LYS A 110 19.30 -4.00 -1.77
CA LYS A 110 20.32 -5.05 -1.96
C LYS A 110 19.75 -6.36 -2.49
N PHE A 111 18.47 -6.63 -2.18
CA PHE A 111 17.77 -7.83 -2.62
C PHE A 111 16.42 -7.38 -3.18
N PRO A 112 16.18 -7.52 -4.50
CA PRO A 112 15.03 -6.92 -5.17
C PRO A 112 13.75 -7.74 -4.92
N LEU A 113 13.41 -7.96 -3.64
CA LEU A 113 12.07 -8.39 -3.27
C LEU A 113 11.16 -7.16 -3.29
N SER A 114 10.05 -7.28 -3.99
CA SER A 114 8.98 -6.32 -3.86
C SER A 114 8.18 -6.60 -2.61
N PHE A 115 7.78 -5.55 -1.91
CA PHE A 115 6.78 -5.64 -0.85
C PHE A 115 5.37 -5.27 -1.31
N THR A 116 5.20 -4.92 -2.59
CA THR A 116 3.90 -4.66 -3.23
C THR A 116 3.06 -5.93 -3.28
N SER A 117 2.35 -6.20 -2.17
CA SER A 117 1.64 -7.46 -1.91
C SER A 117 0.13 -7.29 -1.75
N HIS A 118 -0.38 -6.09 -2.03
CA HIS A 118 -1.80 -5.68 -1.91
C HIS A 118 -2.36 -5.62 -0.49
N HIS A 119 -1.54 -5.94 0.50
CA HIS A 119 -1.80 -5.66 1.90
C HIS A 119 -0.50 -5.56 2.69
N ILE A 120 -0.48 -4.81 3.78
CA ILE A 120 0.69 -4.75 4.67
C ILE A 120 0.27 -4.33 6.07
N LEU A 121 0.90 -4.92 7.08
CA LEU A 121 0.76 -4.43 8.45
C LEU A 121 1.70 -3.24 8.64
N ILE A 122 1.14 -2.10 9.02
CA ILE A 122 1.88 -0.88 9.31
C ILE A 122 1.94 -0.66 10.82
N ARG A 123 3.14 -0.71 11.37
CA ARG A 123 3.47 -0.25 12.72
C ARG A 123 3.61 1.27 12.78
N LYS A 124 2.85 1.92 13.67
CA LYS A 124 2.79 3.39 13.79
C LYS A 124 4.15 4.02 14.07
N SER A 125 4.97 3.41 14.93
CA SER A 125 6.30 3.94 15.23
C SER A 125 7.21 3.94 14.00
N TYR A 126 7.16 2.89 13.17
CA TYR A 126 8.01 2.79 11.98
C TYR A 126 7.56 3.70 10.84
N ILE A 127 6.24 3.84 10.60
CA ILE A 127 5.76 4.80 9.59
C ILE A 127 6.07 6.24 10.02
N HIS A 128 5.96 6.55 11.32
CA HIS A 128 6.33 7.85 11.86
C HIS A 128 7.82 8.14 11.68
N GLU A 129 8.69 7.19 12.01
CA GLU A 129 10.13 7.29 11.78
C GLU A 129 10.47 7.53 10.30
N MET A 130 9.84 6.78 9.39
CA MET A 130 10.04 6.94 7.95
C MET A 130 9.58 8.31 7.44
N LYS A 131 8.43 8.81 7.91
CA LYS A 131 7.95 10.15 7.57
C LYS A 131 8.90 11.23 8.09
N LEU A 132 9.32 11.14 9.36
CA LEU A 132 10.31 12.05 9.94
C LEU A 132 11.65 12.01 9.20
N PHE A 133 12.09 10.84 8.72
CA PHE A 133 13.28 10.72 7.90
C PHE A 133 13.17 11.58 6.63
N LEU A 134 12.04 11.49 5.91
CA LEU A 134 11.78 12.29 4.72
C LEU A 134 11.73 13.78 5.05
N GLU A 135 11.02 14.16 6.11
CA GLU A 135 10.86 15.56 6.52
C GLU A 135 12.20 16.18 6.91
N ASN A 136 13.03 15.45 7.64
CA ASN A 136 14.36 15.90 8.03
C ASN A 136 15.30 16.03 6.84
N LYS A 137 15.21 15.13 5.86
CA LYS A 137 16.05 15.13 4.67
C LYS A 137 15.69 16.26 3.71
N TYR A 138 14.39 16.48 3.47
CA TYR A 138 13.89 17.41 2.45
C TYR A 138 13.42 18.77 3.00
N LYS A 139 13.34 18.92 4.33
CA LYS A 139 12.91 20.15 5.02
C LYS A 139 11.51 20.63 4.62
N CYS A 140 10.63 19.68 4.34
CA CYS A 140 9.21 19.90 4.02
C CYS A 140 8.39 18.70 4.55
N ALA A 141 7.06 18.79 4.51
CA ALA A 141 6.21 17.66 4.91
C ALA A 141 6.49 16.41 4.05
N TRP A 142 6.40 15.21 4.63
CA TRP A 142 6.79 13.95 3.99
C TRP A 142 6.13 13.71 2.61
N TYR A 143 4.87 14.14 2.44
CA TYR A 143 4.15 13.99 1.17
C TYR A 143 4.70 14.93 0.10
N PHE A 144 5.09 16.17 0.44
CA PHE A 144 5.78 17.07 -0.48
C PHE A 144 7.18 16.57 -0.83
N ALA A 145 7.88 15.93 0.13
CA ALA A 145 9.14 15.27 -0.16
C ALA A 145 8.95 14.22 -1.26
N ILE A 146 7.95 13.34 -1.14
CA ILE A 146 7.65 12.32 -2.17
C ILE A 146 7.28 12.96 -3.50
N ILE A 147 6.33 13.90 -3.52
CA ILE A 147 5.88 14.60 -4.74
C ILE A 147 7.06 15.26 -5.47
N SER A 148 8.03 15.80 -4.75
CA SER A 148 9.22 16.42 -5.34
C SER A 148 10.17 15.41 -6.01
N GLN A 149 10.13 14.13 -5.59
CA GLN A 149 11.05 13.09 -6.05
C GLN A 149 10.44 12.11 -7.06
N ILE A 150 9.15 12.22 -7.39
CA ILE A 150 8.53 11.35 -8.39
C ILE A 150 9.10 11.63 -9.79
N ASP A 151 9.33 10.57 -10.55
CA ASP A 151 9.60 10.68 -11.98
C ASP A 151 8.27 10.79 -12.73
N ARG A 152 8.00 11.97 -13.27
CA ARG A 152 6.75 12.30 -13.98
C ARG A 152 6.69 11.76 -15.40
N SER A 153 7.71 11.03 -15.86
CA SER A 153 7.65 10.27 -17.11
C SER A 153 7.13 8.85 -16.91
N LEU A 154 7.02 8.37 -15.67
CA LEU A 154 6.65 7.00 -15.35
C LEU A 154 5.23 6.94 -14.77
N PRO A 155 4.33 6.07 -15.27
CA PRO A 155 2.95 5.98 -14.78
C PRO A 155 2.85 5.44 -13.34
N SER A 156 3.86 4.69 -12.88
CA SER A 156 3.93 4.14 -11.53
C SER A 156 5.35 4.30 -10.99
N ALA A 157 5.66 5.46 -10.41
CA ALA A 157 6.99 5.78 -9.90
C ALA A 157 7.20 5.44 -8.43
N VAL A 158 6.13 5.20 -7.67
CA VAL A 158 6.14 5.07 -6.20
C VAL A 158 5.28 3.87 -5.80
N SER A 159 5.71 3.08 -4.82
CA SER A 159 4.83 2.09 -4.17
C SER A 159 4.86 2.31 -2.67
N ASP A 160 3.69 2.47 -2.07
CA ASP A 160 3.50 2.63 -0.63
C ASP A 160 4.03 1.40 0.12
N TYR A 161 3.80 0.23 -0.44
CA TYR A 161 4.25 -1.04 0.09
C TYR A 161 5.77 -1.20 0.00
N ASP A 162 6.37 -0.97 -1.17
CA ASP A 162 7.83 -1.10 -1.35
C ASP A 162 8.59 -0.07 -0.54
N ASN A 163 8.14 1.17 -0.53
CA ASN A 163 8.82 2.22 0.23
C ASN A 163 8.82 1.93 1.73
N TYR A 164 7.65 1.60 2.30
CA TYR A 164 7.54 1.22 3.71
C TYR A 164 8.33 -0.05 4.01
N GLY A 165 8.15 -1.07 3.18
CA GLY A 165 8.75 -2.37 3.42
C GLY A 165 10.27 -2.36 3.29
N GLN A 166 10.82 -1.68 2.28
CA GLN A 166 12.27 -1.56 2.11
C GLN A 166 12.89 -0.70 3.21
N PHE A 167 12.21 0.34 3.69
CA PHE A 167 12.69 1.13 4.83
C PHE A 167 12.83 0.28 6.09
N ILE A 168 11.82 -0.52 6.41
CA ILE A 168 11.85 -1.39 7.60
C ILE A 168 12.82 -2.54 7.43
N TYR A 169 12.85 -3.16 6.25
CA TYR A 169 13.82 -4.20 5.97
C TYR A 169 15.26 -3.69 6.12
N LYS A 170 15.50 -2.41 5.83
CA LYS A 170 16.79 -1.74 5.99
C LYS A 170 17.13 -1.40 7.44
N TYR A 171 16.21 -0.81 8.19
CA TYR A 171 16.49 -0.23 9.52
C TYR A 171 16.05 -1.10 10.71
N HIS A 172 15.05 -1.98 10.50
CA HIS A 172 14.40 -2.81 11.53
C HIS A 172 14.42 -4.30 11.15
N ARG A 173 15.50 -4.77 10.51
CA ARG A 173 15.61 -6.13 9.97
C ARG A 173 15.35 -7.25 10.99
N SER A 174 15.70 -7.05 12.26
CA SER A 174 15.48 -8.03 13.33
C SER A 174 14.02 -8.19 13.71
N GLU A 175 13.21 -7.17 13.46
CA GLU A 175 11.80 -7.02 13.86
C GLU A 175 10.83 -7.49 12.77
N VAL A 176 11.34 -8.08 11.70
CA VAL A 176 10.54 -8.56 10.57
C VAL A 176 10.88 -9.98 10.18
N CYS A 177 9.84 -10.71 9.77
CA CYS A 177 9.91 -12.00 9.11
C CYS A 177 9.39 -11.83 7.68
N LEU A 178 10.00 -12.55 6.74
CA LEU A 178 9.56 -12.55 5.35
C LEU A 178 8.76 -13.81 5.07
N GLU A 179 7.64 -13.66 4.36
CA GLU A 179 6.89 -14.78 3.80
C GLU A 179 6.60 -14.50 2.32
N TYR A 180 6.26 -15.55 1.58
CA TYR A 180 5.78 -15.42 0.22
C TYR A 180 4.34 -14.90 0.21
N TRP A 181 4.06 -13.86 -0.61
CA TRP A 181 2.75 -13.21 -0.70
C TRP A 181 1.59 -14.15 -1.08
N GLY A 182 1.86 -15.23 -1.81
CA GLY A 182 0.86 -16.22 -2.17
C GLY A 182 -0.40 -15.65 -2.84
N ASN A 183 -0.30 -14.52 -3.54
CA ASN A 183 -1.43 -13.89 -4.22
C ASN A 183 -1.68 -14.53 -5.60
N GLU A 184 -2.92 -14.49 -6.07
CA GLU A 184 -3.29 -14.82 -7.45
C GLU A 184 -4.19 -13.71 -8.01
N SER A 185 -3.89 -13.26 -9.22
CA SER A 185 -4.58 -12.12 -9.83
C SER A 185 -5.59 -12.56 -10.90
N PHE A 186 -6.78 -11.99 -10.84
CA PHE A 186 -7.89 -12.24 -11.77
C PHE A 186 -8.40 -10.92 -12.37
N SER A 187 -9.21 -11.02 -13.42
CA SER A 187 -9.97 -9.87 -13.91
C SER A 187 -11.03 -9.47 -12.89
N ARG A 188 -11.35 -8.19 -12.80
CA ARG A 188 -12.47 -7.70 -11.96
C ARG A 188 -13.79 -8.42 -12.23
N ARG A 189 -13.99 -8.91 -13.46
CA ARG A 189 -15.19 -9.65 -13.88
C ARG A 189 -15.31 -11.01 -13.20
N ASP A 190 -14.20 -11.61 -12.78
CA ASP A 190 -14.18 -12.91 -12.10
C ASP A 190 -14.59 -12.84 -10.63
N ILE A 191 -14.89 -11.65 -10.09
CA ILE A 191 -15.34 -11.50 -8.70
C ILE A 191 -16.61 -12.32 -8.41
N GLU A 192 -17.48 -12.49 -9.41
CA GLU A 192 -18.69 -13.32 -9.30
C GLU A 192 -18.35 -14.81 -9.07
N ARG A 193 -17.14 -15.24 -9.46
CA ARG A 193 -16.61 -16.60 -9.28
C ARG A 193 -15.82 -16.77 -7.97
N LEU A 194 -15.79 -15.78 -7.09
CA LEU A 194 -15.00 -15.81 -5.84
C LEU A 194 -15.20 -17.10 -5.03
N GLY A 195 -16.44 -17.60 -4.93
CA GLY A 195 -16.74 -18.84 -4.21
C GLY A 195 -16.12 -20.10 -4.83
N GLU A 196 -16.04 -20.16 -6.17
CA GLU A 196 -15.37 -21.24 -6.91
C GLU A 196 -13.85 -21.11 -6.75
N LEU A 197 -13.30 -19.92 -7.00
CA LEU A 197 -11.87 -19.63 -6.92
C LEU A 197 -11.32 -19.90 -5.51
N LYS A 198 -12.04 -19.52 -4.45
CA LYS A 198 -11.65 -19.82 -3.07
C LYS A 198 -11.49 -21.33 -2.84
N LYS A 199 -12.38 -22.17 -3.38
CA LYS A 199 -12.26 -23.64 -3.26
C LYS A 199 -11.06 -24.18 -4.01
N MET A 200 -10.75 -23.62 -5.18
CA MET A 200 -9.62 -24.04 -6.01
C MET A 200 -8.27 -23.66 -5.39
N PHE A 201 -8.15 -22.45 -4.84
CA PHE A 201 -6.86 -21.85 -4.50
C PHE A 201 -6.53 -21.84 -3.00
N SER A 202 -7.49 -22.04 -2.08
CA SER A 202 -7.28 -21.92 -0.63
C SER A 202 -6.18 -22.83 -0.03
N LYS A 203 -5.81 -23.92 -0.73
CA LYS A 203 -4.72 -24.80 -0.30
C LYS A 203 -3.32 -24.26 -0.59
N VAL A 204 -3.17 -23.34 -1.55
CA VAL A 204 -1.87 -22.91 -2.09
C VAL A 204 -1.71 -21.39 -2.16
N ARG A 205 -2.80 -20.63 -2.07
CA ARG A 205 -2.81 -19.16 -2.12
C ARG A 205 -3.33 -18.55 -0.82
N LYS A 206 -2.87 -17.33 -0.52
CA LYS A 206 -3.27 -16.51 0.64
C LYS A 206 -4.48 -15.63 0.31
N SER A 207 -4.40 -14.97 -0.83
CA SER A 207 -5.34 -13.95 -1.29
C SER A 207 -5.60 -14.08 -2.79
N LEU A 208 -6.71 -13.48 -3.22
CA LEU A 208 -7.04 -13.27 -4.63
C LEU A 208 -7.26 -11.78 -4.87
N SER A 209 -6.67 -11.23 -5.92
CA SER A 209 -6.85 -9.82 -6.31
C SER A 209 -7.56 -9.69 -7.65
N PHE A 210 -8.50 -8.76 -7.76
CA PHE A 210 -9.44 -8.64 -8.88
C PHE A 210 -9.27 -7.30 -9.60
N HIS A 211 -8.20 -7.20 -10.40
CA HIS A 211 -7.79 -5.94 -10.98
C HIS A 211 -8.66 -5.53 -12.17
N SER A 212 -8.91 -4.23 -12.31
CA SER A 212 -9.62 -3.67 -13.48
C SER A 212 -8.80 -3.70 -14.77
N TYR A 213 -7.48 -3.85 -14.66
CA TYR A 213 -6.55 -3.86 -15.79
C TYR A 213 -6.18 -5.29 -16.25
N SER A 214 -6.48 -6.31 -15.45
CA SER A 214 -6.32 -7.72 -15.85
C SER A 214 -7.41 -8.09 -16.85
N LYS A 215 -6.99 -8.60 -18.00
CA LYS A 215 -7.89 -9.02 -19.09
C LYS A 215 -8.52 -10.38 -18.80
#